data_AF-A0A2G6SIH2-F1
#
_entry.id   AF-A0A2G6SIH2-F1
#
_cell.length_a   1.000
_cell.length_b   1.000
_cell.length_c   1.000
_cell.angle_alpha   90.00
_cell.angle_beta   90.00
_cell.angle_gamma   90.00
#
_symmetry.space_group_name_H-M   'P 1'
#
loop_
_entity.id
_entity.type
_entity.pdbx_description
1 polymer ?
#
loop_
_entity_poly.entity_id
_entity_poly.type
_entity_poly.pdbx_seq_one_letter_code
_entity_poly.pdbx_strand_id
1 'polypeptide(L)'
;MTLEAFLAAFHLLAILTFVVFLSSQAALCRIEWLNAAVVERLARLDVIYGVAGAVMIGSGVARLIWGVKGASWYLSQPLFHIKITLVLAMVLLSFVPSAAFRRWRQNLRSTGALPPAAEVARVRRLVMIQSHVLPVVAVIAVFWARGW
;
A
#
# COMPACT_ATOMS: atom_id res chain seq x y z
N MET A 1 23.25 13.39 10.51
CA MET A 1 22.16 14.27 10.99
C MET A 1 21.29 14.76 9.84
N THR A 2 21.83 15.43 8.82
CA THR A 2 21.05 15.92 7.66
C THR A 2 20.51 14.81 6.76
N LEU A 3 21.36 13.85 6.34
CA LEU A 3 20.96 12.72 5.49
C LEU A 3 19.78 11.93 6.08
N GLU A 4 19.82 11.68 7.38
CA GLU A 4 18.77 10.98 8.13
C GLU A 4 17.42 11.68 8.07
N ALA A 5 17.44 13.01 8.25
CA ALA A 5 16.25 13.82 8.17
C ALA A 5 15.64 13.76 6.76
N PHE A 6 16.49 13.81 5.72
CA PHE A 6 16.05 13.64 4.33
C PHE A 6 15.47 12.26 4.06
N LEU A 7 16.16 11.19 4.44
CA LEU A 7 15.68 9.82 4.27
C LEU A 7 14.36 9.61 5.04
N ALA A 8 14.24 10.21 6.23
CA ALA A 8 13.04 10.11 7.03
C ALA A 8 11.86 10.86 6.43
N ALA A 9 12.06 12.10 6.00
CA ALA A 9 11.05 12.91 5.33
C ALA A 9 10.60 12.26 4.02
N PHE A 10 11.54 11.78 3.21
CA PHE A 10 11.24 11.08 1.96
C PHE A 10 10.42 9.81 2.19
N HIS A 11 10.80 8.99 3.17
CA HIS A 11 10.03 7.79 3.53
C HIS A 11 8.62 8.14 4.01
N LEU A 12 8.46 9.22 4.80
CA LEU A 12 7.15 9.68 5.25
C LEU A 12 6.27 10.13 4.07
N LEU A 13 6.82 10.88 3.12
CA LEU A 13 6.12 11.27 1.89
C LEU A 13 5.69 10.06 1.06
N ALA A 14 6.55 9.04 0.97
CA ALA A 14 6.23 7.79 0.28
C ALA A 14 5.08 7.04 0.97
N ILE A 15 5.08 6.96 2.31
CA ILE A 15 3.98 6.38 3.10
C ILE A 15 2.68 7.15 2.85
N LEU A 16 2.70 8.49 2.95
CA LEU A 16 1.49 9.30 2.76
C LEU A 16 0.93 9.17 1.34
N THR A 17 1.80 9.14 0.34
CA THR A 17 1.41 8.92 -1.06
C THR A 17 0.76 7.55 -1.21
N PHE A 18 1.37 6.49 -0.66
CA PHE A 18 0.79 5.15 -0.65
C PHE A 18 -0.60 5.12 0.01
N VAL A 19 -0.78 5.76 1.16
CA VAL A 19 -2.08 5.88 1.86
C VAL A 19 -3.13 6.55 0.98
N VAL A 20 -2.78 7.67 0.34
CA VAL A 20 -3.72 8.45 -0.48
C VAL A 20 -4.26 7.60 -1.63
N PHE A 21 -3.38 6.89 -2.35
CA PHE A 21 -3.79 6.07 -3.48
C PHE A 21 -4.53 4.80 -3.06
N LEU A 22 -4.13 4.15 -1.97
CA LEU A 22 -4.86 3.01 -1.40
C LEU A 22 -6.28 3.40 -0.94
N SER A 23 -6.39 4.52 -0.24
CA SER A 23 -7.68 5.06 0.21
C SER A 23 -8.57 5.47 -0.96
N SER A 24 -7.97 5.99 -2.05
CA SER A 24 -8.68 6.31 -3.28
C SER A 24 -9.26 5.06 -3.95
N GLN A 25 -8.52 3.95 -3.98
CA GLN A 25 -9.04 2.66 -4.45
C GLN A 25 -10.19 2.17 -3.57
N ALA A 26 -10.06 2.25 -2.25
CA ALA A 26 -11.11 1.85 -1.30
C ALA A 26 -12.40 2.67 -1.47
N ALA A 27 -12.26 3.97 -1.76
CA ALA A 27 -13.36 4.89 -1.99
C ALA A 27 -14.08 4.61 -3.32
N LEU A 28 -13.32 4.37 -4.40
CA LEU A 28 -13.85 4.18 -5.76
C LEU A 28 -14.34 2.76 -6.05
N CYS A 29 -13.82 1.75 -5.37
CA CYS A 29 -14.21 0.36 -5.55
C CYS A 29 -15.57 0.08 -4.88
N ARG A 30 -16.64 0.76 -5.30
CA ARG A 30 -18.00 0.61 -4.81
C ARG A 30 -18.94 0.34 -5.99
N ILE A 31 -19.84 -0.62 -5.84
CA ILE A 31 -20.68 -1.07 -6.95
C ILE A 31 -21.64 0.04 -7.41
N GLU A 32 -22.12 0.85 -6.47
CA GLU A 32 -23.08 1.93 -6.69
C GLU A 32 -22.54 3.04 -7.61
N TRP A 33 -21.22 3.20 -7.66
CA TRP A 33 -20.54 4.25 -8.43
C TRP A 33 -19.71 3.69 -9.59
N LEU A 34 -19.75 2.37 -9.80
CA LEU A 34 -18.88 1.72 -10.78
C LEU A 34 -19.41 1.93 -12.19
N ASN A 35 -18.57 2.52 -13.03
CA ASN A 35 -18.81 2.69 -14.46
C ASN A 35 -17.50 2.51 -15.23
N ALA A 36 -17.57 2.59 -16.56
CA ALA A 36 -16.42 2.36 -17.43
C ALA A 36 -15.21 3.26 -17.09
N ALA A 37 -15.46 4.55 -16.84
CA ALA A 37 -14.41 5.51 -16.48
C ALA A 37 -13.79 5.18 -15.11
N VAL A 38 -14.59 4.72 -14.14
CA VAL A 38 -14.09 4.32 -12.81
C VAL A 38 -13.22 3.07 -12.91
N VAL A 39 -13.57 2.08 -13.74
CA VAL A 39 -12.74 0.88 -13.95
C VAL A 39 -11.36 1.25 -14.53
N GLU A 40 -11.32 2.12 -15.54
CA GLU A 40 -10.06 2.63 -16.10
C GLU A 40 -9.24 3.40 -15.05
N ARG A 41 -9.93 4.22 -14.23
CA ARG A 41 -9.29 4.97 -13.14
C ARG A 41 -8.74 4.05 -12.07
N LEU A 42 -9.47 3.00 -11.66
CA LEU A 42 -9.02 2.02 -10.67
C LEU A 42 -7.73 1.33 -11.11
N ALA A 43 -7.64 0.92 -12.38
CA ALA A 43 -6.41 0.33 -12.91
C ALA A 43 -5.23 1.31 -12.94
N ARG A 44 -5.48 2.59 -13.24
CA ARG A 44 -4.43 3.63 -13.17
C ARG A 44 -3.97 3.87 -11.73
N LEU A 45 -4.93 4.00 -10.81
CA LEU A 45 -4.64 4.18 -9.39
C LEU A 45 -3.87 2.98 -8.82
N ASP A 46 -4.16 1.76 -9.29
CA ASP A 46 -3.44 0.54 -8.92
C ASP A 46 -1.98 0.57 -9.32
N VAL A 47 -1.66 1.07 -10.52
CA VAL A 47 -0.26 1.28 -10.94
C VAL A 47 0.42 2.32 -10.04
N ILE A 48 -0.22 3.46 -9.79
CA ILE A 48 0.36 4.52 -8.96
C ILE A 48 0.55 4.02 -7.52
N TYR A 49 -0.43 3.32 -6.97
CA TYR A 49 -0.35 2.65 -5.67
C TYR A 49 0.82 1.66 -5.61
N GLY A 50 0.99 0.82 -6.62
CA GLY A 50 2.08 -0.14 -6.70
C GLY A 50 3.45 0.52 -6.74
N VAL A 51 3.59 1.59 -7.55
CA VAL A 51 4.83 2.39 -7.61
C VAL A 51 5.09 3.08 -6.27
N ALA A 52 4.08 3.69 -5.66
CA ALA A 52 4.21 4.33 -4.34
C ALA A 52 4.62 3.30 -3.27
N GLY A 53 4.08 2.07 -3.33
CA GLY A 53 4.46 0.97 -2.46
C GLY A 53 5.92 0.55 -2.64
N ALA A 54 6.38 0.44 -3.88
CA ALA A 54 7.78 0.15 -4.19
C ALA A 54 8.72 1.25 -3.66
N VAL A 55 8.36 2.52 -3.83
CA VAL A 55 9.13 3.66 -3.30
C VAL A 55 9.11 3.68 -1.76
N MET A 56 7.98 3.38 -1.13
CA MET A 56 7.87 3.25 0.32
C MET A 56 8.78 2.16 0.87
N ILE A 57 8.80 0.98 0.24
CA ILE A 57 9.67 -0.14 0.64
C ILE A 57 11.15 0.23 0.39
N GLY A 58 11.48 0.74 -0.79
CA GLY A 58 12.85 1.13 -1.15
C GLY A 58 13.41 2.20 -0.23
N SER A 59 12.62 3.22 0.12
CA SER A 59 13.02 4.24 1.10
C SER A 59 13.16 3.67 2.52
N GLY A 60 12.38 2.64 2.89
CA GLY A 60 12.56 1.91 4.14
C GLY A 60 13.88 1.15 4.19
N VAL A 61 14.25 0.48 3.09
CA VAL A 61 15.53 -0.21 2.94
C VAL A 61 16.70 0.78 2.96
N ALA A 62 16.56 1.92 2.28
CA ALA A 62 17.55 3.00 2.32
C ALA A 62 17.82 3.47 3.76
N ARG A 63 16.76 3.61 4.57
CA ARG A 63 16.88 3.94 6.01
C ARG A 63 17.50 2.83 6.84
N LEU A 64 17.30 1.55 6.46
CA LEU A 64 17.91 0.41 7.16
C LEU A 64 19.43 0.38 6.95
N ILE A 65 19.89 0.68 5.73
CA ILE A 65 21.29 0.54 5.32
C ILE A 65 22.09 1.82 5.66
N TRP A 66 21.54 2.99 5.35
CA TRP A 66 22.23 4.28 5.49
C TRP A 66 21.80 5.07 6.74
N GLY A 67 20.92 4.51 7.57
CA GLY A 67 20.43 5.12 8.79
C GLY A 67 21.43 5.13 9.95
N VAL A 68 21.29 6.07 10.90
CA VAL A 68 22.25 6.26 12.03
C VAL A 68 22.46 4.99 12.85
N LYS A 69 21.40 4.20 13.05
CA LYS A 69 21.45 3.05 13.96
C LYS A 69 22.13 1.81 13.36
N GLY A 70 22.33 1.79 12.03
CA GLY A 70 22.89 0.65 11.32
C GLY A 70 21.95 -0.57 11.27
N ALA A 71 22.13 -1.42 10.25
CA ALA A 71 21.23 -2.55 9.99
C ALA A 71 21.17 -3.58 11.13
N SER A 72 22.28 -3.84 11.81
CA SER A 72 22.37 -4.81 12.91
C SER A 72 21.46 -4.44 14.08
N TRP A 73 21.36 -3.15 14.42
CA TRP A 73 20.45 -2.67 15.47
C TRP A 73 19.00 -2.94 15.11
N TYR A 74 18.58 -2.66 13.86
CA TYR A 74 17.21 -2.88 13.41
C TYR A 74 16.83 -4.38 13.44
N LEU A 75 17.73 -5.25 12.99
CA LEU A 75 17.50 -6.70 12.94
C LEU A 75 17.36 -7.33 14.33
N SER A 76 17.88 -6.71 15.37
CA SER A 76 17.72 -7.21 16.74
C SER A 76 16.39 -6.82 17.39
N GLN A 77 15.61 -5.91 16.79
CA GLN A 77 14.37 -5.41 17.41
C GLN A 77 13.15 -6.24 17.00
N PRO A 78 12.32 -6.74 17.94
CA PRO A 78 11.12 -7.50 17.61
C PRO A 78 10.09 -6.68 16.82
N LEU A 79 9.93 -5.38 17.14
CA LEU A 79 9.01 -4.49 16.45
C LEU A 79 9.38 -4.26 14.97
N PHE A 80 10.67 -4.38 14.62
CA PHE A 80 11.09 -4.34 13.23
C PHE A 80 10.52 -5.53 12.44
N HIS A 81 10.65 -6.74 12.99
CA HIS A 81 10.14 -7.96 12.34
C HIS A 81 8.62 -7.94 12.19
N ILE A 82 7.90 -7.44 13.19
CA ILE A 82 6.44 -7.24 13.09
C ILE A 82 6.12 -6.25 11.97
N LYS A 83 6.78 -5.09 11.92
CA LYS A 83 6.60 -4.10 10.85
C LYS A 83 6.83 -4.72 9.46
N ILE A 84 7.95 -5.42 9.28
CA ILE A 84 8.29 -6.04 7.99
C ILE A 84 7.26 -7.12 7.61
N THR A 85 6.83 -7.93 8.57
CA THR A 85 5.80 -8.96 8.36
C THR A 85 4.48 -8.33 7.89
N LEU A 86 4.05 -7.23 8.52
CA LEU A 86 2.84 -6.51 8.11
C LEU A 86 3.00 -5.92 6.69
N VAL A 87 4.14 -5.31 6.38
CA VAL A 87 4.41 -4.78 5.03
C VAL A 87 4.38 -5.90 3.97
N LEU A 88 5.00 -7.05 4.24
CA LEU A 88 4.98 -8.20 3.35
C LEU A 88 3.57 -8.77 3.18
N ALA A 89 2.80 -8.89 4.26
CA ALA A 89 1.41 -9.32 4.21
C ALA A 89 0.56 -8.36 3.36
N MET A 90 0.79 -7.04 3.48
CA MET A 90 0.13 -6.05 2.62
C MET A 90 0.52 -6.22 1.15
N VAL A 91 1.79 -6.45 0.82
CA VAL A 91 2.23 -6.71 -0.56
C VAL A 91 1.57 -7.97 -1.12
N LEU A 92 1.53 -9.05 -0.34
CA LEU A 92 0.89 -10.29 -0.77
C LEU A 92 -0.61 -10.11 -1.01
N LEU A 93 -1.29 -9.37 -0.12
CA LEU A 93 -2.71 -9.07 -0.25
C LEU A 93 -3.02 -8.22 -1.49
N SER A 94 -2.09 -7.37 -1.96
CA SER A 94 -2.35 -6.43 -3.07
C SER A 94 -2.46 -7.13 -4.42
N PHE A 95 -1.82 -8.29 -4.59
CA PHE A 95 -1.86 -9.01 -5.85
C PHE A 95 -3.28 -9.37 -6.28
N VAL A 96 -4.18 -9.67 -5.33
CA VAL A 96 -5.56 -10.06 -5.64
C VAL A 96 -6.37 -8.87 -6.21
N PRO A 97 -6.48 -7.71 -5.53
CA PRO A 97 -7.08 -6.50 -6.12
C PRO A 97 -6.43 -6.08 -7.44
N SER A 98 -5.09 -6.06 -7.53
CA SER A 98 -4.40 -5.63 -8.75
C SER A 98 -4.69 -6.54 -9.95
N ALA A 99 -4.75 -7.86 -9.72
CA ALA A 99 -5.17 -8.80 -10.76
C ALA A 99 -6.63 -8.58 -11.19
N ALA A 100 -7.52 -8.31 -10.24
CA ALA A 100 -8.93 -8.03 -10.53
C ALA A 100 -9.10 -6.74 -11.34
N PHE A 101 -8.47 -5.63 -10.93
CA PHE A 101 -8.56 -4.36 -11.67
C PHE A 101 -8.03 -4.48 -13.11
N ARG A 102 -6.93 -5.22 -13.31
CA ARG A 102 -6.41 -5.51 -14.65
C ARG A 102 -7.39 -6.31 -15.50
N ARG A 103 -7.96 -7.39 -14.93
CA ARG A 103 -8.98 -8.21 -15.62
C ARG A 103 -10.22 -7.39 -15.97
N TRP A 104 -10.72 -6.58 -15.05
CA TRP A 104 -11.90 -5.74 -15.29
C TRP A 104 -11.68 -4.75 -16.42
N ARG A 105 -10.52 -4.11 -16.45
CA ARG A 105 -10.15 -3.20 -17.54
C ARG A 105 -10.04 -3.92 -18.88
N GLN A 106 -9.47 -5.12 -18.92
CA GLN A 106 -9.39 -5.93 -20.13
C GLN A 106 -10.78 -6.35 -20.64
N ASN A 107 -11.65 -6.83 -19.75
CA ASN A 107 -13.02 -7.21 -20.09
C ASN A 107 -13.83 -6.00 -20.57
N LEU A 108 -13.74 -4.88 -19.86
CA LEU A 108 -14.43 -3.64 -20.26
C LEU A 108 -14.00 -3.18 -21.65
N ARG A 109 -12.71 -3.24 -21.98
CA ARG A 109 -12.19 -2.84 -23.30
C ARG A 109 -12.57 -3.79 -24.42
N SER A 110 -12.79 -5.07 -24.11
CA SER A 110 -13.09 -6.10 -25.11
C SER A 110 -14.59 -6.27 -25.33
N THR A 111 -15.41 -6.19 -24.28
CA THR A 111 -16.84 -6.51 -24.34
C THR A 111 -17.75 -5.36 -23.91
N GLY A 112 -17.21 -4.29 -23.31
CA GLY A 112 -17.99 -3.22 -22.68
C GLY A 112 -18.64 -3.62 -21.35
N ALA A 113 -18.45 -4.86 -20.88
CA ALA A 113 -19.09 -5.35 -19.66
C ALA A 113 -18.39 -4.84 -18.39
N LEU A 114 -19.19 -4.43 -17.41
CA LEU A 114 -18.74 -4.10 -16.06
C LEU A 114 -18.59 -5.37 -15.21
N PRO A 115 -17.71 -5.37 -14.19
CA PRO A 115 -17.52 -6.55 -13.34
C PRO A 115 -18.74 -6.83 -12.46
N PRO A 116 -19.00 -8.11 -12.12
CA PRO A 116 -20.13 -8.49 -11.27
C PRO A 116 -20.07 -7.88 -9.87
N ALA A 117 -21.22 -7.52 -9.31
CA ALA A 117 -21.35 -6.90 -7.99
C ALA A 117 -20.67 -7.69 -6.85
N ALA A 118 -20.82 -9.01 -6.85
CA ALA A 118 -20.21 -9.88 -5.84
C ALA A 118 -18.67 -9.82 -5.88
N GLU A 119 -18.10 -9.71 -7.09
CA GLU A 119 -16.65 -9.60 -7.27
C GLU A 119 -16.13 -8.25 -6.78
N VAL A 120 -16.86 -7.16 -7.10
CA VAL A 120 -16.55 -5.81 -6.63
C VAL A 120 -16.58 -5.73 -5.11
N ALA A 121 -17.59 -6.31 -4.47
CA ALA A 121 -17.69 -6.35 -3.01
C ALA A 121 -16.53 -7.11 -2.36
N ARG A 122 -16.12 -8.25 -2.94
CA ARG A 122 -14.97 -9.03 -2.47
C ARG A 122 -13.66 -8.24 -2.59
N VAL A 123 -13.39 -7.64 -3.75
CA VAL A 123 -12.17 -6.83 -3.97
C VAL A 123 -12.16 -5.62 -3.05
N ARG A 124 -13.29 -4.93 -2.90
CA ARG A 124 -13.42 -3.81 -1.95
C ARG A 124 -13.08 -4.22 -0.53
N ARG A 125 -13.56 -5.38 -0.06
CA ARG A 125 -13.25 -5.88 1.29
C ARG A 125 -11.74 -6.08 1.47
N LEU A 126 -11.05 -6.64 0.48
CA LEU A 126 -9.60 -6.82 0.53
C LEU A 126 -8.85 -5.48 0.60
N VAL A 127 -9.23 -4.52 -0.25
CA VAL A 127 -8.65 -3.16 -0.24
C VAL A 127 -8.90 -2.45 1.10
N MET A 128 -10.09 -2.63 1.68
CA MET A 128 -10.41 -2.10 3.02
C MET A 128 -9.58 -2.75 4.12
N ILE A 129 -9.41 -4.08 4.12
CA ILE A 129 -8.52 -4.75 5.07
C ILE A 129 -7.12 -4.14 4.97
N GLN A 130 -6.61 -4.03 3.75
CA GLN A 130 -5.29 -3.48 3.47
C GLN A 130 -5.12 -2.03 3.96
N SER A 131 -6.14 -1.19 3.78
CA SER A 131 -6.11 0.20 4.23
C SER A 131 -6.06 0.33 5.76
N HIS A 132 -6.60 -0.64 6.50
CA HIS A 132 -6.58 -0.66 7.96
C HIS A 132 -5.29 -1.25 8.54
N VAL A 133 -4.52 -2.03 7.76
CA VAL A 133 -3.22 -2.55 8.22
C VAL A 133 -2.19 -1.42 8.38
N LEU A 134 -2.19 -0.40 7.51
CA LEU A 134 -1.17 0.64 7.55
C LEU A 134 -1.23 1.53 8.83
N PRO A 135 -2.40 1.96 9.33
CA PRO A 135 -2.50 2.60 10.64
C PRO A 135 -1.90 1.76 11.77
N VAL A 136 -2.06 0.44 11.75
CA VAL A 136 -1.45 -0.46 12.74
C VAL A 136 0.08 -0.41 12.66
N VAL A 137 0.64 -0.40 11.43
CA VAL A 137 2.08 -0.20 11.21
C VAL A 137 2.55 1.15 11.77
N ALA A 138 1.75 2.21 11.61
CA ALA A 138 2.07 3.53 12.15
C ALA A 138 2.08 3.54 13.69
N VAL A 139 1.11 2.88 14.34
CA VAL A 139 1.09 2.74 15.81
C VAL A 139 2.34 2.00 16.30
N ILE A 140 2.69 0.87 15.67
CA ILE A 140 3.92 0.12 16.00
C ILE A 140 5.16 1.02 15.89
N ALA A 141 5.23 1.86 14.85
CA ALA A 141 6.34 2.79 14.66
C ALA A 141 6.45 3.82 15.80
N VAL A 142 5.33 4.27 16.37
CA VAL A 142 5.31 5.20 17.52
C VAL A 142 5.83 4.53 18.79
N PHE A 143 5.38 3.32 19.11
CA PHE A 143 5.88 2.57 20.27
C PHE A 143 7.37 2.28 20.13
N TRP A 144 7.80 1.89 18.94
CA TRP A 144 9.21 1.65 18.65
C TRP A 144 10.09 2.91 18.81
N ALA A 145 9.59 4.08 18.41
CA ALA A 145 10.28 5.35 18.62
C ALA A 145 10.45 5.71 20.11
N ARG A 146 9.65 5.11 21.00
CA ARG A 146 9.69 5.30 22.46
C ARG A 146 10.46 4.22 23.21
N GLY A 147 11.15 3.31 22.50
CA GLY A 147 12.03 2.31 23.12
C GLY A 147 11.31 1.06 23.65
N TRP A 148 10.10 0.79 23.16
CA TRP A 148 9.39 -0.48 23.36
C TRP A 148 9.90 -1.56 22.41
#